data_AF-X1BWE1-F1
#
_entry.id   AF-X1BWE1-F1
#
_cell.length_a   1.000
_cell.length_b   1.000
_cell.length_c   1.000
_cell.angle_alpha   90.00
_cell.angle_beta   90.00
_cell.angle_gamma   90.00
#
_symmetry.space_group_name_H-M   'P 1'
#
loop_
_entity.id
_entity.type
_entity.pdbx_description
1 polymer ?
#
loop_
_entity_poly.entity_id
_entity_poly.type
_entity_poly.pdbx_seq_one_letter_code
_entity_poly.pdbx_strand_id
1 'polypeptide(L)'
;DGKEGVEPPAEWKELKNWVDEVTKLCPGTEEWISLKQKIWDFRSEQLWVIGIVGQAPLFHLVKNDVRNVAEEGLFGWSTAMDIAYRPQQWFIKK
;
A
#
# COMPACT_ATOMS: atom_id res chain seq x y z
N ASP A 1 -2.18 -23.19 22.81
CA ASP A 1 -1.90 -22.44 24.06
C ASP A 1 -0.58 -21.66 24.07
N GLY A 2 0.15 -21.52 22.95
CA GLY A 2 1.29 -20.59 22.88
C GLY A 2 2.43 -20.81 23.88
N LYS A 3 2.55 -22.01 24.48
CA LYS A 3 3.45 -22.30 25.62
C LYS A 3 4.94 -22.10 25.34
N GLU A 4 5.32 -22.07 24.05
CA GLU A 4 6.69 -21.86 23.59
C GLU A 4 6.90 -20.45 22.99
N GLY A 5 5.86 -19.62 22.99
CA GLY A 5 5.91 -18.27 22.45
C GLY A 5 6.70 -17.33 23.36
N VAL A 6 7.52 -16.48 22.74
CA VAL A 6 8.13 -15.34 23.42
C VAL A 6 7.27 -14.11 23.13
N GLU A 7 6.92 -13.39 24.19
CA GLU A 7 6.17 -12.14 24.06
C GLU A 7 6.98 -11.10 23.28
N PRO A 8 6.35 -10.37 22.34
CA PRO A 8 7.05 -9.33 21.61
C PRO A 8 7.46 -8.18 22.55
N PRO A 9 8.53 -7.44 22.23
CA PRO A 9 8.95 -6.30 23.04
C PRO A 9 7.85 -5.25 23.17
N ALA A 10 7.89 -4.47 24.27
CA ALA A 10 6.84 -3.52 24.60
C ALA A 10 6.58 -2.49 23.47
N GLU A 11 7.64 -2.01 22.84
CA GLU A 11 7.57 -1.03 21.73
C GLU A 11 6.76 -1.56 20.53
N TRP A 12 6.81 -2.87 20.26
CA TRP A 12 6.02 -3.49 19.19
C TRP A 12 4.54 -3.58 19.53
N LYS A 13 4.22 -3.82 20.80
CA LYS A 13 2.83 -3.79 21.29
C LYS A 13 2.26 -2.38 21.18
N GLU A 14 3.08 -1.37 21.50
CA GLU A 14 2.68 0.03 21.36
C GLU A 14 2.48 0.43 19.90
N LEU A 15 3.38 0.06 19.00
CA LEU A 15 3.20 0.26 17.57
C LEU A 15 1.91 -0.40 17.08
N LYS A 16 1.64 -1.64 17.49
CA LYS A 16 0.40 -2.34 17.15
C LYS A 16 -0.82 -1.55 17.60
N ASN A 17 -0.82 -1.01 18.82
CA ASN A 17 -1.91 -0.17 19.29
C ASN A 17 -2.08 1.07 18.40
N TRP A 18 -1.00 1.77 18.03
CA TRP A 18 -1.10 2.91 17.12
C TRP A 18 -1.66 2.53 15.75
N VAL A 19 -1.25 1.39 15.20
CA VAL A 19 -1.77 0.86 13.92
C VAL A 19 -3.25 0.54 14.03
N ASP A 20 -3.68 -0.11 15.11
CA ASP A 20 -5.10 -0.41 15.34
C ASP A 20 -5.92 0.88 15.48
N GLU A 21 -5.42 1.88 16.21
CA GLU A 21 -6.10 3.18 16.36
C GLU A 21 -6.19 3.95 15.05
N VAL A 22 -5.12 4.01 14.24
CA VAL A 22 -5.15 4.80 12.99
C VAL A 22 -6.12 4.23 11.95
N THR A 23 -6.44 2.94 12.02
CA THR A 23 -7.48 2.34 11.16
C THR A 23 -8.90 2.78 11.49
N LYS A 24 -9.13 3.30 12.71
CA LYS A 24 -10.43 3.81 13.17
C LYS A 24 -10.65 5.28 12.81
N LEU A 25 -9.56 6.01 12.50
CA LEU A 25 -9.60 7.43 12.16
C LEU A 25 -9.99 7.64 10.69
N CYS A 26 -10.68 8.74 10.40
CA CYS A 26 -11.03 9.11 9.04
C CYS A 26 -9.76 9.48 8.24
N PRO A 27 -9.50 8.86 7.07
CA PRO A 27 -8.32 9.17 6.27
C PRO A 27 -8.23 10.66 5.91
N GLY A 28 -7.07 11.27 6.14
CA GLY A 28 -6.78 12.66 5.77
C GLY A 28 -7.13 13.70 6.83
N THR A 29 -7.71 13.33 7.98
CA THR A 29 -7.82 14.25 9.13
C THR A 29 -6.45 14.51 9.75
N GLU A 30 -6.31 15.64 10.47
CA GLU A 30 -5.06 15.99 11.16
C GLU A 30 -4.61 14.91 12.15
N GLU A 31 -5.56 14.33 12.88
CA GLU A 31 -5.32 13.23 13.81
C GLU A 31 -4.80 11.98 13.08
N TRP A 32 -5.41 11.63 11.94
CA TRP A 32 -4.97 10.49 11.12
C TRP A 32 -3.56 10.71 10.58
N ILE A 33 -3.28 11.91 10.05
CA ILE A 33 -1.98 12.26 9.50
C ILE A 33 -0.91 12.20 10.59
N SER A 34 -1.18 12.82 11.75
CA SER A 34 -0.23 12.88 12.86
C SER A 34 0.09 11.49 13.42
N LEU A 35 -0.92 10.64 13.62
CA LEU A 35 -0.71 9.28 14.11
C LEU A 35 0.01 8.42 13.06
N LYS A 36 -0.31 8.56 11.78
CA LYS A 36 0.43 7.88 10.71
C LYS A 36 1.89 8.33 10.65
N GLN A 37 2.17 9.62 10.78
CA GLN A 37 3.53 10.12 10.77
C GLN A 37 4.33 9.51 11.92
N LYS A 38 3.77 9.50 13.14
CA LYS A 38 4.40 8.85 14.31
C LYS A 38 4.76 7.38 14.05
N ILE A 39 3.85 6.62 13.43
CA ILE A 39 4.08 5.22 13.05
C ILE A 39 5.24 5.10 12.06
N TRP A 40 5.31 5.99 11.06
CA TRP A 40 6.36 5.98 10.05
C TRP A 40 7.73 6.39 10.60
N ASP A 41 7.76 7.40 11.47
CA ASP A 41 8.98 7.87 12.14
C ASP A 41 9.59 6.73 12.97
N PHE A 42 8.78 6.08 13.82
CA PHE A 42 9.22 4.94 14.61
C PHE A 42 9.77 3.80 13.73
N ARG A 43 9.06 3.46 12.64
CA ARG A 43 9.54 2.45 11.70
C ARG A 43 10.87 2.83 11.05
N SER A 44 11.07 4.11 10.74
CA SER A 44 12.30 4.60 10.11
C SER A 44 13.50 4.58 11.06
N GLU A 45 13.28 4.91 12.33
CA GLU A 45 14.31 4.86 13.39
C GLU A 45 14.77 3.43 13.66
N GLN A 46 13.83 2.49 13.63
CA GLN A 46 14.11 1.08 13.91
C GLN A 46 14.72 0.32 12.72
N LEU A 47 14.67 0.90 11.51
CA LEU A 47 15.27 0.34 10.28
C LEU A 47 14.88 -1.11 9.96
N TRP A 48 13.68 -1.55 10.34
CA TRP A 48 13.23 -2.94 10.10
C TRP A 48 13.17 -3.31 8.61
N VAL A 49 12.98 -2.31 7.76
CA VAL A 49 13.01 -2.48 6.31
C VAL A 49 13.95 -1.41 5.76
N ILE A 50 15.06 -1.86 5.17
CA ILE A 50 16.03 -0.99 4.50
C ILE A 50 15.66 -0.97 3.02
N GLY A 51 15.12 0.16 2.56
CA GLY A 51 14.81 0.36 1.15
C GLY A 51 16.08 0.51 0.33
N ILE A 52 16.16 -0.21 -0.79
CA ILE A 52 17.29 -0.12 -1.73
C ILE A 52 16.89 0.74 -2.95
N VAL A 53 15.75 0.41 -3.57
CA VAL A 53 15.11 1.16 -4.66
C VAL A 53 13.61 1.10 -4.45
N GLY A 54 12.91 2.21 -4.69
CA GLY A 54 11.46 2.28 -4.69
C GLY A 54 10.93 2.81 -6.03
N GLN A 55 9.68 2.48 -6.36
CA GLN A 55 8.96 3.04 -7.51
C GLN A 55 9.69 2.88 -8.85
N ALA A 56 10.18 1.67 -9.15
CA ALA A 56 10.68 1.37 -10.49
C ALA A 56 9.58 1.63 -11.53
N PRO A 57 9.91 2.17 -12.73
CA PRO A 57 8.92 2.39 -13.78
C PRO A 57 8.18 1.09 -14.14
N LEU A 58 6.85 1.15 -14.12
CA LEU A 58 5.98 0.07 -14.58
C LEU A 58 5.45 0.42 -15.96
N PHE A 59 5.61 -0.48 -16.92
CA PHE A 59 5.16 -0.28 -18.30
C PHE A 59 3.94 -1.17 -18.58
N HIS A 60 2.90 -0.56 -19.12
CA HIS A 60 1.69 -1.27 -19.57
C HIS A 60 1.70 -1.31 -21.10
N LEU A 61 1.78 -2.53 -21.65
CA LEU A 61 1.85 -2.76 -23.08
C LEU A 61 0.47 -3.17 -23.60
N VAL A 62 -0.04 -2.40 -24.56
CA VAL A 62 -1.35 -2.61 -25.16
C VAL A 62 -1.21 -2.64 -26.66
N LYS A 63 -1.87 -3.59 -27.32
CA LYS A 63 -1.86 -3.68 -28.78
C LYS A 63 -2.69 -2.53 -29.38
N ASN A 64 -2.24 -1.98 -30.50
CA ASN A 64 -2.85 -0.84 -31.18
C ASN A 64 -4.30 -1.03 -31.64
N ASP A 65 -4.86 -2.24 -31.64
CA ASP A 65 -6.26 -2.55 -31.95
C ASP A 65 -7.14 -2.77 -30.71
N VAL A 66 -6.54 -2.88 -29.52
CA VAL A 66 -7.27 -2.94 -28.24
C VAL A 66 -7.68 -1.53 -27.85
N ARG A 67 -8.95 -1.35 -27.48
CA ARG A 67 -9.55 -0.07 -27.13
C ARG A 67 -10.14 -0.12 -25.73
N ASN A 68 -10.42 1.07 -25.21
CA ASN A 68 -10.95 1.32 -23.88
C ASN A 68 -9.96 1.00 -22.73
N VAL A 69 -8.66 0.96 -23.05
CA VAL A 69 -7.58 0.90 -22.05
C VAL A 69 -7.19 2.32 -21.67
N ALA A 70 -7.01 2.59 -20.38
CA ALA A 70 -6.58 3.90 -19.90
C ALA A 70 -5.14 4.18 -20.36
N GLU A 71 -4.90 5.38 -20.90
CA GLU A 71 -3.55 5.82 -21.33
C GLU A 71 -2.65 6.13 -20.13
N GLU A 72 -3.24 6.66 -19.06
CA GLU A 72 -2.55 7.02 -17.83
C GLU A 72 -3.25 6.39 -16.62
N GLY A 73 -2.45 5.97 -15.63
CA GLY A 73 -2.98 5.34 -14.44
C GLY A 73 -1.92 4.89 -13.44
N LEU A 74 -2.37 4.64 -12.22
CA LEU A 74 -1.67 3.91 -11.19
C LEU A 74 -1.89 2.42 -11.44
N PHE A 75 -0.96 1.82 -12.15
CA PHE A 75 -0.96 0.39 -12.36
C PHE A 75 0.08 -0.24 -11.44
N GLY A 76 -0.38 -0.78 -10.33
CA GLY A 76 0.52 -1.37 -9.35
C GLY A 76 -0.22 -2.27 -8.39
N TRP A 77 0.52 -2.87 -7.47
CA TRP A 77 -0.07 -3.79 -6.51
C TRP A 77 -1.19 -3.15 -5.68
N SER A 78 -1.03 -1.87 -5.32
CA SER A 78 -2.03 -1.10 -4.57
C SER A 78 -3.37 -0.93 -5.29
N THR A 79 -3.40 -1.03 -6.62
CA THR A 79 -4.61 -0.93 -7.45
C THR A 79 -5.06 -2.28 -8.01
N ALA A 80 -4.45 -3.37 -7.53
CA ALA A 80 -4.59 -4.71 -8.10
C ALA A 80 -4.33 -4.71 -9.63
N MET A 81 -3.25 -4.03 -10.02
CA MET A 81 -2.81 -3.86 -11.41
C MET A 81 -3.87 -3.14 -12.24
N ASP A 82 -4.42 -3.83 -13.24
CA ASP A 82 -5.32 -3.24 -14.23
C ASP A 82 -6.77 -3.22 -13.74
N ILE A 83 -7.09 -3.93 -12.66
CA ILE A 83 -8.46 -4.14 -12.18
C ILE A 83 -9.18 -2.81 -11.89
N ALA A 84 -8.45 -1.82 -11.36
CA ALA A 84 -8.97 -0.47 -11.13
C ALA A 84 -9.51 0.20 -12.42
N TYR A 85 -9.01 -0.22 -13.59
CA TYR A 85 -9.36 0.30 -14.91
C TYR A 85 -10.38 -0.55 -15.66
N ARG A 86 -11.05 -1.48 -14.98
CA ARG A 86 -12.16 -2.29 -15.50
C ARG A 86 -11.81 -3.00 -16.82
N PRO A 87 -10.84 -3.92 -16.82
CA PRO A 87 -10.39 -4.61 -18.03
C PRO A 87 -11.50 -5.40 -18.73
N GLN A 88 -12.59 -5.73 -18.04
CA GLN A 88 -13.80 -6.31 -18.62
C GLN A 88 -14.50 -5.42 -19.66
N GLN A 89 -14.16 -4.13 -19.73
CA GLN A 89 -14.70 -3.19 -20.71
C GLN A 89 -13.78 -3.01 -21.93
N TRP A 90 -12.63 -3.68 -21.97
CA TRP A 90 -11.71 -3.61 -23.09
C TRP A 90 -12.20 -4.45 -24.27
N PHE A 91 -11.91 -4.01 -25.49
CA PHE A 91 -12.32 -4.72 -26.69
C PHE A 91 -11.32 -4.57 -27.82
N ILE A 92 -11.33 -5.54 -28.74
CA ILE A 92 -10.55 -5.49 -29.97
C ILE A 92 -11.39 -4.81 -31.04
N LYS A 93 -10.88 -3.71 -31.59
CA LYS A 93 -11.48 -3.03 -32.74
C LYS A 93 -11.27 -3.91 -33.98
N LYS A 94 -12.37 -4.30 -34.63
CA LYS A 94 -12.35 -4.96 -35.95
C LYS A 94 -12.02 -3.96 -37.05
#